data_AF-A0A828T054-F1
#
_entry.id   AF-A0A828T054-F1
#
_cell.length_a   1.000
_cell.length_b   1.000
_cell.length_c   1.000
_cell.angle_alpha   90.00
_cell.angle_beta   90.00
_cell.angle_gamma   90.00
#
_symmetry.space_group_name_H-M   'P 1'
#
loop_
_entity.id
_entity.type
_entity.pdbx_description
1 polymer ?
#
loop_
_entity_poly.entity_id
_entity_poly.type
_entity_poly.pdbx_seq_one_letter_code
_entity_poly.pdbx_strand_id
1 'polypeptide(L)'
;MSRGRMEAFSDGVLAIVITIMVLKLNAPKDLTLDAVKEVFPTFLAYILSFIYVGIYWANHHHLINMTDSVSGRLLWKNLHWIFWMSLIPMATEWMGLNPYKSLPALFYGIILFMCAVSYNIVQAEVIKI
;
A
#
# COMPACT_ATOMS: atom_id res chain seq x y z
N MET A 1 3.80 7.43 -23.55
CA MET A 1 4.10 8.19 -22.31
C MET A 1 5.54 7.90 -21.94
N SER A 2 6.30 8.84 -21.35
CA SER A 2 7.66 8.51 -20.91
C SER A 2 7.62 7.66 -19.64
N ARG A 3 8.60 6.76 -19.50
CA ARG A 3 8.80 5.93 -18.29
C ARG A 3 8.81 6.77 -17.02
N GLY A 4 9.65 7.81 -16.99
CA GLY A 4 9.77 8.68 -15.82
C GLY A 4 8.47 9.37 -15.41
N ARG A 5 7.53 9.65 -16.34
CA ARG A 5 6.22 10.21 -15.96
C ARG A 5 5.31 9.19 -15.27
N MET A 6 5.36 7.92 -15.70
CA MET A 6 4.59 6.84 -15.09
C MET A 6 5.09 6.54 -13.68
N GLU A 7 6.42 6.48 -13.56
CA GLU A 7 7.13 6.23 -12.31
C GLU A 7 6.87 7.35 -11.31
N ALA A 8 7.11 8.61 -11.69
CA ALA A 8 6.86 9.77 -10.82
C ALA A 8 5.40 9.88 -10.36
N PHE A 9 4.44 9.52 -11.21
CA PHE A 9 3.04 9.45 -10.79
C PHE A 9 2.81 8.37 -9.74
N SER A 10 3.38 7.18 -9.94
CA SER A 10 3.26 6.06 -9.00
C SER A 10 3.92 6.38 -7.66
N ASP A 11 5.13 6.95 -7.69
CA ASP A 11 5.85 7.41 -6.49
C ASP A 11 5.05 8.46 -5.71
N GLY A 12 4.47 9.44 -6.41
CA GLY A 12 3.64 10.47 -5.80
C GLY A 12 2.42 9.87 -5.08
N VAL A 13 1.74 8.89 -5.70
CA VAL A 13 0.60 8.23 -5.05
C VAL A 13 1.04 7.42 -3.84
N LEU A 14 2.13 6.65 -3.93
CA LEU A 14 2.59 5.82 -2.82
C LEU A 14 3.12 6.65 -1.64
N ALA A 15 3.76 7.80 -1.91
CA ALA A 15 4.12 8.76 -0.87
C ALA A 15 2.89 9.30 -0.12
N ILE A 16 1.80 9.59 -0.85
CA ILE A 16 0.52 10.00 -0.25
C ILE A 16 -0.08 8.86 0.58
N VAL A 17 -0.06 7.62 0.09
CA VAL A 17 -0.54 6.44 0.83
C VAL A 17 0.20 6.29 2.17
N ILE A 18 1.54 6.38 2.16
CA ILE A 18 2.38 6.30 3.36
C ILE A 18 2.05 7.40 4.36
N THR A 19 1.89 8.64 3.89
CA THR A 19 1.59 9.79 4.76
C THR A 19 0.17 9.76 5.31
N ILE A 20 -0.83 9.33 4.53
CA ILE A 20 -2.19 9.16 5.04
C ILE A 20 -2.23 8.11 6.17
N MET A 21 -1.46 7.01 6.05
CA MET A 21 -1.43 5.99 7.09
C MET A 21 -0.98 6.53 8.45
N VAL A 22 0.05 7.38 8.50
CA VAL A 22 0.52 7.93 9.78
C VAL A 22 -0.49 8.93 10.37
N LEU A 23 -1.23 9.66 9.53
CA LEU A 23 -2.30 10.56 9.98
C LEU A 23 -3.48 9.85 10.65
N LYS A 24 -3.62 8.54 10.44
CA LYS A 24 -4.64 7.71 11.11
C LYS A 24 -4.20 7.18 12.47
N LEU A 25 -2.94 7.37 12.85
CA LEU A 25 -2.47 7.04 14.20
C LEU A 25 -2.92 8.11 15.18
N ASN A 26 -3.82 7.73 16.08
CA ASN A 26 -4.25 8.60 17.17
C ASN A 26 -3.27 8.48 18.34
N ALA A 27 -2.89 9.62 18.92
CA ALA A 27 -2.22 9.63 20.21
C ALA A 27 -3.15 9.07 21.30
N PRO A 28 -2.61 8.38 22.32
CA PRO A 28 -3.41 7.96 23.47
C PRO A 28 -4.04 9.19 24.13
N LYS A 29 -5.31 9.08 24.52
CA LYS A 29 -6.07 10.20 25.11
C LYS A 29 -5.62 10.52 26.54
N ASP A 30 -5.28 9.48 27.29
CA ASP A 30 -4.83 9.60 28.67
C ASP A 30 -3.31 9.48 28.78
N LEU A 31 -2.75 10.07 29.84
CA LEU A 31 -1.30 10.07 30.12
C LEU A 31 -0.87 8.81 30.89
N THR A 32 -1.47 7.66 30.57
CA THR A 32 -1.20 6.38 31.25
C THR A 32 -0.59 5.35 30.31
N LEU A 33 0.18 4.40 30.86
CA LEU A 33 0.73 3.29 30.08
C LEU A 33 -0.36 2.38 29.52
N ASP A 34 -1.51 2.29 30.18
CA ASP A 34 -2.63 1.47 29.69
C ASP A 34 -3.27 2.10 28.44
N ALA A 35 -3.39 3.43 28.35
CA ALA A 35 -3.84 4.09 27.14
C ALA A 35 -2.88 3.87 25.95
N VAL A 36 -1.57 3.74 26.20
CA VAL A 36 -0.60 3.36 25.16
C VAL A 36 -0.85 1.95 24.64
N LYS A 37 -1.21 1.00 25.53
CA LYS A 37 -1.56 -0.38 25.12
C LYS A 37 -2.80 -0.42 24.24
N GLU A 38 -3.77 0.47 24.45
CA GLU A 38 -5.00 0.53 23.64
C GLU A 38 -4.73 0.91 22.17
N VAL A 39 -3.79 1.83 21.93
CA VAL A 39 -3.42 2.26 20.56
C VAL A 39 -2.38 1.35 19.89
N PHE A 40 -1.76 0.45 20.67
CA PHE A 40 -0.70 -0.44 20.21
C PHE A 40 -1.09 -1.33 19.00
N PRO A 41 -2.31 -1.92 18.93
CA PRO A 41 -2.72 -2.70 17.76
C PRO A 41 -2.78 -1.87 16.48
N THR A 42 -3.26 -0.63 16.55
CA THR A 42 -3.27 0.30 15.41
C THR A 42 -1.87 0.67 14.97
N PHE A 43 -0.96 0.88 15.92
CA PHE A 43 0.46 1.13 15.64
C PHE A 43 1.14 -0.07 14.96
N LEU A 44 0.85 -1.30 15.39
CA LEU A 44 1.35 -2.51 14.74
C LEU A 44 0.80 -2.67 13.32
N ALA A 45 -0.52 -2.45 13.13
CA ALA A 45 -1.12 -2.48 11.81
C ALA A 45 -0.44 -1.46 10.88
N TYR A 46 -0.19 -0.25 11.37
CA TYR A 46 0.55 0.78 10.64
C TYR A 46 1.96 0.32 10.24
N ILE A 47 2.76 -0.23 11.16
CA ILE A 47 4.13 -0.70 10.85
C ILE A 47 4.09 -1.76 9.74
N LEU A 48 3.19 -2.74 9.87
CA LEU A 48 3.05 -3.81 8.88
C LEU A 48 2.68 -3.25 7.51
N SER A 49 1.71 -2.33 7.45
CA SER A 49 1.30 -1.71 6.19
C SER A 49 2.37 -0.78 5.60
N PHE A 50 3.11 -0.05 6.43
CA PHE A 50 4.22 0.80 5.99
C PHE A 50 5.31 -0.04 5.32
N ILE A 51 5.75 -1.12 5.98
CA ILE A 51 6.75 -2.05 5.43
C ILE A 51 6.23 -2.65 4.13
N TYR A 52 4.96 -3.08 4.10
CA TYR A 52 4.34 -3.65 2.92
C TYR A 52 4.37 -2.68 1.72
N VAL A 53 3.90 -1.44 1.92
CA VAL A 53 3.92 -0.41 0.88
C VAL A 53 5.35 -0.08 0.43
N GLY A 54 6.30 0.02 1.36
CA GLY A 54 7.70 0.29 1.06
C GLY A 54 8.36 -0.82 0.23
N ILE A 55 8.10 -2.10 0.53
CA ILE A 55 8.59 -3.23 -0.27
C ILE A 55 8.06 -3.14 -1.70
N TYR A 56 6.77 -2.89 -1.85
CA TYR A 56 6.17 -2.78 -3.17
C TYR A 56 6.67 -1.58 -3.97
N TRP A 57 6.86 -0.43 -3.32
CA TRP A 57 7.47 0.73 -3.94
C TRP A 57 8.88 0.42 -4.44
N ALA A 58 9.73 -0.19 -3.61
CA ALA A 58 11.09 -0.58 -4.00
C ALA A 58 11.07 -1.56 -5.18
N ASN A 59 10.21 -2.58 -5.12
CA ASN A 59 10.06 -3.56 -6.20
C ASN A 59 9.50 -2.93 -7.48
N HIS A 60 8.57 -1.99 -7.39
CA HIS A 60 8.00 -1.27 -8.52
C HIS A 60 9.05 -0.37 -9.19
N HIS A 61 9.80 0.40 -8.40
CA HIS A 61 10.90 1.22 -8.89
C HIS A 61 11.93 0.38 -9.67
N HIS A 62 12.38 -0.75 -9.10
CA HIS A 62 13.27 -1.66 -9.80
C HIS A 62 12.66 -2.25 -11.09
N LEU A 63 11.39 -2.66 -11.05
CA LEU A 63 10.69 -3.26 -12.19
C LEU A 63 10.54 -2.28 -13.37
N ILE A 64 10.09 -1.06 -13.10
CA ILE A 64 9.94 -0.02 -14.13
C ILE A 64 11.30 0.42 -14.64
N ASN A 65 12.34 0.38 -13.80
CA ASN A 65 13.69 0.71 -14.22
C ASN A 65 14.28 -0.24 -15.29
N MET A 66 13.76 -1.47 -15.38
CA MET A 66 14.15 -2.46 -16.37
C MET A 66 13.42 -2.33 -17.71
N THR A 67 12.39 -1.48 -17.81
CA THR A 67 11.61 -1.32 -19.04
C THR A 67 12.12 -0.16 -19.90
N ASP A 68 12.31 -0.40 -21.20
CA ASP A 68 12.76 0.63 -22.16
C ASP A 68 11.63 1.56 -22.62
N SER A 69 10.38 1.10 -22.56
CA SER A 69 9.21 1.87 -23.02
C SER A 69 7.94 1.56 -22.22
N VAL A 70 7.03 2.53 -22.17
CA VAL A 70 5.71 2.38 -21.51
C VAL A 70 4.61 2.28 -22.56
N SER A 71 4.00 1.09 -22.64
CA SER A 71 2.81 0.85 -23.45
C SER A 71 1.54 1.33 -22.75
N GLY A 72 0.47 1.60 -23.51
CA GLY A 72 -0.84 1.94 -22.93
C GLY A 72 -1.43 0.82 -22.06
N ARG A 73 -1.11 -0.45 -22.38
CA ARG A 73 -1.53 -1.61 -21.57
C ARG A 73 -0.84 -1.61 -20.20
N LEU A 74 0.47 -1.35 -20.17
CA LEU A 74 1.22 -1.23 -18.93
C LEU A 74 0.68 -0.11 -18.04
N LEU A 75 0.29 1.03 -18.63
CA LEU A 75 -0.33 2.14 -17.90
C LEU A 75 -1.59 1.72 -17.14
N TRP A 76 -2.53 1.06 -17.82
CA TRP A 76 -3.79 0.63 -17.20
C TRP A 76 -3.57 -0.43 -16.11
N LYS A 77 -2.65 -1.37 -16.34
CA LYS A 77 -2.27 -2.37 -15.34
C LYS A 77 -1.65 -1.73 -14.10
N ASN A 78 -0.83 -0.70 -14.29
CA ASN A 78 -0.26 0.06 -13.19
C ASN A 78 -1.31 0.86 -12.41
N LEU A 79 -2.27 1.49 -13.10
CA LEU A 79 -3.39 2.15 -12.44
C LEU A 79 -4.23 1.17 -11.63
N HIS A 80 -4.45 -0.03 -12.15
CA HIS A 80 -5.15 -1.10 -11.42
C HIS A 80 -4.39 -1.51 -10.15
N TRP A 81 -3.07 -1.60 -10.21
CA TRP A 81 -2.24 -1.87 -9.03
C TRP A 81 -2.27 -0.72 -8.02
N ILE A 82 -2.10 0.54 -8.48
CA ILE A 82 -2.19 1.74 -7.64
C ILE A 82 -3.54 1.84 -6.93
N PHE A 83 -4.64 1.46 -7.59
CA PHE A 83 -5.97 1.43 -6.98
C PHE A 83 -6.01 0.54 -5.73
N TRP A 84 -5.44 -0.66 -5.77
CA TRP A 84 -5.41 -1.52 -4.57
C TRP A 84 -4.50 -0.97 -3.49
N MET A 85 -3.34 -0.42 -3.87
CA MET A 85 -2.42 0.21 -2.93
C MET A 85 -3.05 1.41 -2.21
N SER A 86 -3.92 2.18 -2.88
CA SER A 86 -4.58 3.34 -2.29
C SER A 86 -5.65 2.99 -1.25
N LEU A 87 -6.13 1.74 -1.21
CA LEU A 87 -7.08 1.24 -0.21
C LEU A 87 -6.40 0.78 1.09
N ILE A 88 -5.08 0.60 1.08
CA ILE A 88 -4.32 0.14 2.25
C ILE A 88 -4.58 1.01 3.49
N PRO A 89 -4.52 2.36 3.45
CA PRO A 89 -4.68 3.17 4.65
C PRO A 89 -6.01 2.94 5.38
N MET A 90 -7.10 2.81 4.62
CA MET A 90 -8.42 2.51 5.18
C MET A 90 -8.46 1.10 5.79
N ALA A 91 -7.90 0.11 5.11
CA ALA A 91 -7.86 -1.26 5.60
C ALA A 91 -7.01 -1.39 6.87
N THR A 92 -5.87 -0.70 6.92
CA THR A 92 -4.97 -0.61 8.09
C THR A 92 -5.67 0.01 9.29
N GLU A 93 -6.34 1.15 9.11
CA GLU A 93 -7.10 1.83 10.17
C GLU A 93 -8.20 0.91 10.70
N TRP A 94 -8.98 0.29 9.81
CA TRP A 94 -10.10 -0.56 10.22
C TRP A 94 -9.65 -1.80 10.98
N MET A 95 -8.57 -2.46 10.53
CA MET A 95 -7.95 -3.59 11.22
C MET A 95 -7.34 -3.17 12.56
N GLY A 96 -6.64 -2.04 12.60
CA GLY A 96 -6.01 -1.52 13.81
C GLY A 96 -7.00 -1.19 14.92
N LEU A 97 -8.16 -0.61 14.56
CA LEU A 97 -9.24 -0.30 15.50
C LEU A 97 -10.01 -1.56 15.96
N ASN A 98 -9.93 -2.67 15.23
CA ASN A 98 -10.71 -3.88 15.49
C ASN A 98 -9.86 -5.16 15.37
N PRO A 99 -8.73 -5.28 16.10
CA PRO A 99 -7.69 -6.29 15.84
C PRO A 99 -8.16 -7.74 16.08
N TYR A 100 -9.24 -7.92 16.84
CA TYR A 100 -9.79 -9.23 17.20
C TYR A 100 -11.07 -9.58 16.44
N LYS A 101 -11.44 -8.80 15.41
CA LYS A 101 -12.65 -9.04 14.61
C LYS A 101 -12.27 -9.64 13.25
N SER A 102 -12.97 -10.69 12.85
CA SER A 102 -12.66 -11.43 11.61
C SER A 102 -12.92 -10.63 10.34
N LEU A 103 -13.96 -9.77 10.31
CA LEU A 103 -14.33 -9.03 9.09
C LEU A 103 -13.27 -7.97 8.69
N PRO A 104 -12.76 -7.10 9.59
CA PRO A 104 -11.63 -6.22 9.30
C PRO A 104 -10.37 -6.96 8.86
N ALA A 105 -10.06 -8.09 9.51
CA ALA A 105 -8.91 -8.92 9.15
C ALA A 105 -9.06 -9.52 7.73
N LEU A 106 -10.24 -10.04 7.39
CA LEU A 106 -10.54 -10.55 6.06
C LEU A 106 -10.44 -9.45 5.01
N PHE A 107 -11.02 -8.27 5.28
CA PHE A 107 -10.96 -7.13 4.37
C PHE A 107 -9.51 -6.71 4.11
N TYR A 108 -8.71 -6.55 5.18
CA TYR A 108 -7.29 -6.25 5.07
C TYR A 108 -6.55 -7.30 4.24
N GLY A 109 -6.78 -8.59 4.52
CA GLY A 109 -6.21 -9.70 3.74
C GLY A 109 -6.57 -9.68 2.26
N ILE A 110 -7.83 -9.38 1.91
CA ILE A 110 -8.29 -9.24 0.53
C ILE A 110 -7.55 -8.10 -0.17
N ILE A 111 -7.42 -6.94 0.46
CA ILE A 111 -6.69 -5.80 -0.13
C ILE A 111 -5.24 -6.17 -0.40
N LEU A 112 -4.53 -6.75 0.58
CA LEU A 112 -3.14 -7.19 0.39
C LEU A 112 -3.02 -8.26 -0.70
N PHE A 113 -3.94 -9.22 -0.74
CA PHE A 113 -3.96 -10.24 -1.79
C PHE A 113 -4.15 -9.61 -3.17
N MET A 114 -5.06 -8.65 -3.30
CA MET A 114 -5.30 -7.98 -4.57
C MET A 114 -4.14 -7.06 -4.99
N CYS A 115 -3.40 -6.46 -4.04
CA CYS A 115 -2.13 -5.78 -4.33
C CYS A 115 -1.12 -6.75 -4.95
N ALA A 116 -1.00 -7.97 -4.39
CA ALA A 116 -0.11 -8.99 -4.94
C ALA A 116 -0.54 -9.46 -6.34
N VAL A 117 -1.83 -9.77 -6.53
CA VAL A 117 -2.37 -10.18 -7.84
C VAL A 117 -2.14 -9.10 -8.89
N SER A 118 -2.49 -7.85 -8.58
CA SER A 118 -2.34 -6.74 -9.52
C SER A 118 -0.88 -6.42 -9.82
N TYR A 119 0.03 -6.54 -8.85
CA TYR A 119 1.47 -6.40 -9.09
C TYR A 119 2.02 -7.48 -10.04
N ASN A 120 1.62 -8.74 -9.85
CA ASN A 120 1.98 -9.82 -10.78
C ASN A 120 1.51 -9.54 -12.21
N ILE A 121 0.35 -8.89 -12.38
CA ILE A 121 -0.17 -8.49 -13.69
C ILE A 121 0.72 -7.41 -14.34
N VAL A 122 1.22 -6.45 -13.56
CA VAL A 122 2.18 -5.43 -14.03
C VAL A 122 3.49 -6.11 -14.43
N GLN A 123 4.05 -6.95 -13.55
CA GLN A 123 5.29 -7.68 -13.82
C GLN A 123 5.21 -8.52 -15.09
N ALA A 124 4.11 -9.26 -15.28
CA ALA A 124 3.89 -10.08 -16.47
C ALA A 124 3.73 -9.26 -17.76
N GLU A 125 3.35 -7.97 -17.68
CA GLU A 125 3.38 -7.08 -18.84
C GLU A 125 4.80 -6.59 -19.13
N VAL A 126 5.56 -6.22 -18.10
CA VAL A 126 6.94 -5.74 -18.25
C VAL A 126 7.84 -6.81 -18.86
N ILE A 127 7.70 -8.08 -18.45
CA ILE A 127 8.49 -9.20 -19.00
C ILE A 127 8.22 -9.45 -20.51
N LYS A 128 7.09 -9.00 -21.03
CA LYS A 128 6.72 -9.17 -22.45
C LYS A 128 7.21 -8.05 -23.36
N ILE A 129 7.67 -6.94 -22.78
CA ILE A 129 8.19 -5.77 -23.49
C ILE A 129 9.69 -6.01 -23.72
#